data_AF-A0A0C1U0J3-F1
#
_entry.id   AF-A0A0C1U0J3-F1
#
_cell.length_a   1.000
_cell.length_b   1.000
_cell.length_c   1.000
_cell.angle_alpha   90.00
_cell.angle_beta   90.00
_cell.angle_gamma   90.00
#
_symmetry.space_group_name_H-M   'P 1'
#
loop_
_entity.id
_entity.type
_entity.pdbx_description
1 polymer ?
#
loop_
_entity_poly.entity_id
_entity_poly.type
_entity_poly.pdbx_seq_one_letter_code
_entity_poly.pdbx_strand_id
1 'polypeptide(L)'
;MNITKLVVKNITRRRGRFVFTLLGITIGIASFVAFLALGGGLKEEVRREAAALGANLVVTPKGSCAYEQVSILTGEQLPSTITMEEVGRVAAIQGLTAVPVLTEKTAIRNRPVGVAGVLPDAMKPFKGWEVRSGEYFANNDERVVVVGAAAAESFGLKPGDEVTIRGTRLPVKGVLKETGSKDDTTLFLALSVTQELFKAPDKASFVAVKVDDLSRTDDYIMKIKETVNAGVVSDKQMLKSVLGIIGTVNVTLQLIAAISVLAAAFGIVNTMMTATYERRREIGILQAIGARRREIFAIFLMESGFYGLLGGICGVAGGLAASVLVGPMVNQNAFLAFVKGNDPAAVLDPKLMVGSVAFSVAVALVAGLYPAWRAARLTPVEAISHE
;
A
#
# COMPACT_ATOMS: atom_id res chain seq x y z
N MET A 1 28.49 -34.29 -19.16
CA MET A 1 29.10 -33.06 -18.61
C MET A 1 27.97 -32.19 -18.07
N ASN A 2 27.85 -31.99 -16.74
CA ASN A 2 26.71 -31.25 -16.17
C ASN A 2 26.86 -29.75 -16.45
N ILE A 3 26.07 -29.23 -17.38
CA ILE A 3 26.15 -27.83 -17.85
C ILE A 3 25.92 -26.84 -16.70
N THR A 4 25.05 -27.18 -15.75
CA THR A 4 24.80 -26.40 -14.52
C THR A 4 26.04 -26.22 -13.64
N LYS A 5 26.83 -27.29 -13.41
CA LYS A 5 28.09 -27.19 -12.65
C LYS A 5 29.11 -26.28 -13.36
N LEU A 6 29.13 -26.30 -14.69
CA LEU A 6 30.01 -25.45 -15.47
C LEU A 6 29.61 -23.97 -15.33
N VAL A 7 28.32 -23.66 -15.45
CA VAL A 7 27.77 -22.30 -15.30
C VAL A 7 28.09 -21.72 -13.91
N VAL A 8 27.82 -22.45 -12.83
CA VAL A 8 28.09 -21.96 -11.45
C VAL A 8 29.57 -21.67 -11.22
N LYS A 9 30.46 -22.54 -11.71
CA LYS A 9 31.91 -22.35 -11.57
C LYS A 9 32.42 -21.15 -12.39
N ASN A 10 31.82 -20.89 -13.55
CA ASN A 10 32.19 -19.76 -14.41
C ASN A 10 31.81 -18.42 -13.78
N ILE A 11 30.59 -18.34 -13.25
CA ILE A 11 30.06 -17.12 -12.63
C ILE A 11 30.86 -16.73 -11.39
N THR A 12 31.25 -17.71 -10.56
CA THR A 12 31.95 -17.48 -9.29
C THR A 12 33.45 -17.19 -9.43
N ARG A 13 34.01 -17.30 -10.65
CA ARG A 13 35.44 -17.04 -10.93
C ARG A 13 35.84 -15.58 -10.70
N ARG A 14 34.92 -14.62 -10.94
CA ARG A 14 35.13 -13.20 -10.66
C ARG A 14 34.07 -12.65 -9.70
N ARG A 15 34.29 -12.91 -8.40
CA ARG A 15 33.35 -12.62 -7.32
C ARG A 15 32.86 -11.16 -7.29
N GLY A 16 33.74 -10.18 -7.47
CA GLY A 16 33.37 -8.76 -7.41
C GLY A 16 32.30 -8.39 -8.44
N ARG A 17 32.51 -8.78 -9.70
CA ARG A 17 31.58 -8.49 -10.78
C ARG A 17 30.24 -9.19 -10.59
N PHE A 18 30.30 -10.49 -10.26
CA PHE A 18 29.10 -11.26 -9.98
C PHE A 18 28.24 -10.57 -8.90
N VAL A 19 28.87 -10.10 -7.82
CA VAL A 19 28.18 -9.41 -6.74
C VAL A 19 27.57 -8.08 -7.20
N PHE A 20 28.29 -7.24 -7.95
CA PHE A 20 27.75 -5.96 -8.44
C PHE A 20 26.56 -6.14 -9.39
N THR A 21 26.65 -7.09 -10.33
CA THR A 21 25.56 -7.39 -11.26
C THR A 21 24.36 -7.96 -10.52
N LEU A 22 24.60 -8.88 -9.57
CA LEU A 22 23.55 -9.46 -8.75
C LEU A 22 22.85 -8.40 -7.87
N LEU A 23 23.59 -7.47 -7.28
CA LEU A 23 23.03 -6.36 -6.50
C LEU A 23 22.17 -5.45 -7.37
N GLY A 24 22.62 -5.09 -8.57
CA GLY A 24 21.83 -4.27 -9.50
C GLY A 24 20.51 -4.94 -9.89
N ILE A 25 20.54 -6.24 -10.20
CA ILE A 25 19.32 -7.03 -10.48
C ILE A 25 18.43 -7.10 -9.25
N THR A 26 19.01 -7.40 -8.09
CA THR A 26 18.28 -7.53 -6.82
C THR A 26 17.54 -6.24 -6.49
N ILE A 27 18.20 -5.08 -6.58
CA ILE A 27 17.59 -3.78 -6.29
C ILE A 27 16.51 -3.43 -7.32
N GLY A 28 16.81 -3.60 -8.62
CA GLY A 28 15.85 -3.31 -9.69
C GLY A 28 14.57 -4.12 -9.54
N ILE A 29 14.69 -5.41 -9.25
CA ILE A 29 13.55 -6.32 -9.13
C ILE A 29 12.84 -6.15 -7.80
N ALA A 30 13.56 -6.01 -6.69
CA ALA A 30 12.95 -5.71 -5.40
C ALA A 30 12.08 -4.44 -5.48
N SER A 31 12.58 -3.38 -6.13
CA SER A 31 11.80 -2.15 -6.32
C SER A 31 10.54 -2.37 -7.16
N PHE A 32 10.65 -3.12 -8.25
CA PHE A 32 9.50 -3.43 -9.11
C PHE A 32 8.42 -4.24 -8.40
N VAL A 33 8.82 -5.27 -7.68
CA VAL A 33 7.90 -6.12 -6.90
C VAL A 33 7.25 -5.31 -5.78
N ALA A 34 8.03 -4.51 -5.05
CA ALA A 34 7.53 -3.67 -3.98
C ALA A 34 6.47 -2.68 -4.48
N PHE A 35 6.73 -2.00 -5.61
CA PHE A 35 5.77 -1.04 -6.18
C PHE A 35 4.52 -1.73 -6.71
N LEU A 36 4.63 -2.92 -7.31
CA LEU A 36 3.48 -3.69 -7.78
C LEU A 36 2.60 -4.15 -6.63
N ALA A 37 3.21 -4.69 -5.56
CA ALA A 37 2.50 -5.10 -4.35
C ALA A 37 1.82 -3.92 -3.66
N LEU A 38 2.52 -2.78 -3.51
CA LEU A 38 1.96 -1.56 -2.94
C LEU A 38 0.75 -1.05 -3.73
N GLY A 39 0.83 -1.03 -5.06
CA GLY A 39 -0.26 -0.57 -5.91
C GLY A 39 -1.53 -1.42 -5.81
N GLY A 40 -1.38 -2.74 -5.71
CA GLY A 40 -2.49 -3.66 -5.50
C GLY A 40 -3.10 -3.52 -4.10
N GLY A 41 -2.25 -3.55 -3.08
CA GLY A 41 -2.66 -3.45 -1.68
C GLY A 41 -3.38 -2.15 -1.35
N LEU A 42 -2.88 -1.01 -1.84
CA LEU A 42 -3.54 0.29 -1.65
C LEU A 42 -4.94 0.34 -2.27
N LYS A 43 -5.14 -0.27 -3.44
CA LYS A 43 -6.47 -0.28 -4.09
C LYS A 43 -7.48 -1.12 -3.31
N GLU A 44 -7.06 -2.27 -2.80
CA GLU A 44 -7.92 -3.12 -1.96
C GLU A 44 -8.22 -2.46 -0.62
N GLU A 45 -7.24 -1.80 -0.01
CA GLU A 45 -7.43 -1.08 1.24
C GLU A 45 -8.44 0.07 1.09
N VAL A 46 -8.32 0.85 0.01
CA VAL A 46 -9.27 1.95 -0.28
C VAL A 46 -10.68 1.42 -0.53
N ARG A 47 -10.82 0.28 -1.21
CA ARG A 47 -12.12 -0.36 -1.41
C ARG A 47 -12.73 -0.80 -0.09
N ARG A 48 -11.92 -1.42 0.77
CA ARG A 48 -12.32 -1.86 2.10
C ARG A 48 -12.76 -0.68 2.97
N GLU A 49 -11.98 0.39 2.98
CA GLU A 49 -12.27 1.58 3.77
C GLU A 49 -13.51 2.33 3.25
N ALA A 50 -13.66 2.44 1.92
CA ALA A 50 -14.86 3.01 1.33
C ALA A 50 -16.12 2.20 1.67
N ALA A 51 -16.02 0.86 1.68
CA ALA A 51 -17.12 0.00 2.10
C ALA A 51 -17.40 0.13 3.60
N ALA A 52 -16.35 0.21 4.42
CA ALA A 52 -16.46 0.33 5.87
C ALA A 52 -16.99 1.68 6.34
N LEU A 53 -16.91 2.74 5.52
CA LEU A 53 -17.57 4.02 5.81
C LEU A 53 -19.08 3.83 6.01
N GLY A 54 -19.69 2.89 5.28
CA GLY A 54 -21.10 2.55 5.37
C GLY A 54 -22.05 3.63 4.86
N ALA A 55 -21.54 4.77 4.38
CA ALA A 55 -22.33 5.87 3.85
C ALA A 55 -22.58 5.69 2.34
N ASN A 56 -23.75 6.09 1.86
CA ASN A 56 -24.03 6.21 0.43
C ASN A 56 -23.64 7.59 -0.09
N LEU A 57 -23.80 8.62 0.75
CA LEU A 57 -23.45 9.99 0.46
C LEU A 57 -22.58 10.55 1.59
N VAL A 58 -21.66 11.44 1.23
CA VAL A 58 -20.82 12.18 2.15
C VAL A 58 -21.02 13.67 1.88
N VAL A 59 -21.35 14.41 2.94
CA VAL A 59 -21.50 15.87 2.88
C VAL A 59 -20.26 16.53 3.49
N THR A 60 -19.61 17.41 2.74
CA THR A 60 -18.44 18.18 3.16
C THR A 60 -18.65 19.69 2.99
N PRO A 61 -17.94 20.57 3.73
CA PRO A 61 -18.31 21.98 3.83
C PRO A 61 -18.09 22.83 2.57
N LYS A 62 -17.05 22.56 1.77
CA LYS A 62 -16.63 23.45 0.66
C LYS A 62 -16.40 22.75 -0.67
N GLY A 63 -17.24 21.78 -1.00
CA GLY A 63 -17.04 20.97 -2.19
C GLY A 63 -15.90 19.98 -1.99
N SER A 64 -16.14 18.75 -2.41
CA SER A 64 -15.25 17.63 -2.16
C SER A 64 -14.04 17.62 -3.09
N CYS A 65 -13.01 18.41 -2.77
CA CYS A 65 -11.74 18.25 -3.45
C CYS A 65 -11.14 16.87 -3.14
N ALA A 66 -10.31 16.36 -4.04
CA ALA A 66 -9.64 15.06 -3.92
C ALA A 66 -8.96 14.86 -2.54
N TYR A 67 -8.37 15.93 -1.99
CA TYR A 67 -7.76 15.91 -0.67
C TYR A 67 -8.75 15.56 0.44
N GLU A 68 -9.95 16.16 0.45
CA GLU A 68 -10.96 15.89 1.49
C GLU A 68 -11.43 14.42 1.43
N GLN A 69 -11.62 13.88 0.22
CA GLN A 69 -12.04 12.50 0.01
C GLN A 69 -11.01 11.50 0.53
N VAL A 70 -9.72 11.75 0.26
CA VAL A 70 -8.62 10.95 0.82
C VAL A 70 -8.57 11.11 2.33
N SER A 71 -8.72 12.33 2.85
CA SER A 71 -8.71 12.62 4.29
C SER A 71 -9.84 11.91 5.04
N ILE A 72 -11.03 11.75 4.44
CA ILE A 72 -12.14 11.03 5.08
C ILE A 72 -11.82 9.54 5.21
N LEU A 73 -11.37 8.90 4.13
CA LEU A 73 -10.99 7.48 4.15
C LEU A 73 -9.78 7.22 5.05
N THR A 74 -8.80 8.12 5.02
CA THR A 74 -7.62 8.03 5.89
C THR A 74 -7.90 8.58 7.29
N GLY A 75 -9.13 9.05 7.58
CA GLY A 75 -9.60 9.85 8.72
C GLY A 75 -8.58 10.86 9.27
N GLU A 76 -7.94 11.57 8.36
CA GLU A 76 -7.14 12.75 8.64
C GLU A 76 -8.03 13.91 9.10
N GLN A 77 -7.41 14.92 9.73
CA GLN A 77 -8.12 16.14 10.10
C GLN A 77 -8.47 16.92 8.83
N LEU A 78 -9.75 17.26 8.70
CA LEU A 78 -10.23 18.07 7.58
C LEU A 78 -9.95 19.57 7.84
N PRO A 79 -9.56 20.33 6.81
CA PRO A 79 -9.23 21.76 6.94
C PRO A 79 -10.48 22.64 7.10
N SER A 80 -11.65 22.10 6.76
CA SER A 80 -12.95 22.76 6.80
C SER A 80 -13.89 21.96 7.71
N THR A 81 -14.89 22.63 8.28
CA THR A 81 -15.90 22.02 9.16
C THR A 81 -17.30 22.45 8.74
N ILE A 82 -18.27 21.58 8.96
CA ILE A 82 -19.71 21.84 8.76
C ILE A 82 -20.33 22.17 10.11
N THR A 83 -21.24 23.14 10.14
CA THR A 83 -21.89 23.55 11.38
C THR A 83 -22.99 22.56 11.77
N MET A 84 -23.23 22.38 13.07
CA MET A 84 -24.31 21.50 13.55
C MET A 84 -25.71 21.97 13.12
N GLU A 85 -25.89 23.26 12.85
CA GLU A 85 -27.11 23.80 12.25
C GLU A 85 -27.34 23.24 10.82
N GLU A 86 -26.29 23.24 9.99
CA GLU A 86 -26.32 22.63 8.66
C GLU A 86 -26.55 21.11 8.74
N VAL A 87 -25.89 20.44 9.69
CA VAL A 87 -26.14 19.00 9.95
C VAL A 87 -27.60 18.75 10.28
N GLY A 88 -28.20 19.58 11.15
CA GLY A 88 -29.62 19.48 11.51
C GLY A 88 -30.55 19.66 10.32
N ARG A 89 -30.25 20.61 9.42
CA ARG A 89 -31.01 20.78 8.18
C ARG A 89 -30.91 19.57 7.26
N VAL A 90 -29.73 18.96 7.13
CA VAL A 90 -29.56 17.72 6.36
C VAL A 90 -30.32 16.56 6.99
N ALA A 91 -30.24 16.40 8.32
CA ALA A 91 -30.92 15.34 9.06
C ALA A 91 -32.45 15.45 9.02
N ALA A 92 -33.00 16.65 8.75
CA ALA A 92 -34.44 16.86 8.61
C ALA A 92 -35.02 16.33 7.28
N ILE A 93 -34.17 15.96 6.31
CA ILE A 93 -34.61 15.41 5.03
C ILE A 93 -35.16 13.99 5.25
N GLN A 94 -36.39 13.75 4.80
CA GLN A 94 -37.03 12.44 4.91
C GLN A 94 -36.38 11.40 3.97
N GLY A 95 -36.29 10.16 4.43
CA GLY A 95 -35.77 9.03 3.65
C GLY A 95 -34.24 8.88 3.69
N LEU A 96 -33.58 9.57 4.62
CA LEU A 96 -32.15 9.43 4.87
C LEU A 96 -31.81 9.47 6.37
N THR A 97 -30.67 8.89 6.71
CA THR A 97 -30.05 8.97 8.03
C THR A 97 -28.73 9.72 7.89
N ALA A 98 -28.60 10.87 8.56
CA ALA A 98 -27.41 11.72 8.55
C ALA A 98 -26.68 11.64 9.89
N VAL A 99 -25.41 11.25 9.87
CA VAL A 99 -24.58 11.09 11.06
C VAL A 99 -23.34 11.99 10.96
N PRO A 100 -23.22 13.03 11.81
CA PRO A 100 -22.03 13.87 11.84
C PRO A 100 -20.85 13.13 12.44
N VAL A 101 -19.66 13.40 11.88
CA VAL A 101 -18.38 12.86 12.37
C VAL A 101 -17.38 13.99 12.48
N LEU A 102 -16.72 14.10 13.63
CA LEU A 102 -15.59 15.01 13.85
C LEU A 102 -14.30 14.20 13.91
N THR A 103 -13.43 14.34 12.90
CA THR A 103 -12.14 13.64 12.84
C THR A 103 -11.01 14.55 13.31
N GLU A 104 -10.30 14.07 14.31
CA GLU A 104 -9.21 14.78 14.98
C GLU A 104 -8.03 13.84 15.24
N LYS A 105 -6.91 14.41 15.68
CA LYS A 105 -5.71 13.65 16.03
C LYS A 105 -5.18 14.01 17.39
N THR A 106 -4.72 12.99 18.10
CA THR A 106 -3.99 13.16 19.35
C THR A 106 -2.77 12.24 19.38
N ALA A 107 -2.02 12.26 20.47
CA ALA A 107 -0.91 11.35 20.67
C ALA A 107 -1.01 10.71 22.06
N ILE A 108 -0.89 9.38 22.10
CA ILE A 108 -0.78 8.61 23.34
C ILE A 108 0.65 8.09 23.43
N ARG A 109 1.33 8.36 24.55
CA ARG A 109 2.74 7.96 24.76
C ARG A 109 3.64 8.35 23.56
N ASN A 110 3.49 9.59 23.08
CA ASN A 110 4.22 10.15 21.94
C ASN A 110 4.01 9.43 20.59
N ARG A 111 2.95 8.61 20.44
CA ARG A 111 2.56 7.98 19.17
C ARG A 111 1.22 8.56 18.70
N PRO A 112 1.10 9.00 17.43
CA PRO A 112 -0.12 9.60 16.93
C PRO A 112 -1.25 8.56 16.86
N VAL A 113 -2.47 9.00 17.13
CA VAL A 113 -3.68 8.19 17.03
C VAL A 113 -4.85 9.07 16.60
N GLY A 114 -5.71 8.51 15.74
CA GLY A 114 -6.93 9.18 15.28
C GLY A 114 -7.97 9.22 16.41
N VAL A 115 -8.73 10.31 16.45
CA VAL A 115 -9.87 10.48 17.35
C VAL A 115 -11.07 10.81 16.49
N ALA A 116 -12.17 10.10 16.69
CA ALA A 116 -13.44 10.36 16.03
C ALA A 116 -14.50 10.70 17.09
N GLY A 117 -15.02 11.92 17.00
CA GLY A 117 -16.21 12.35 17.73
C GLY A 117 -17.46 11.92 16.98
N VAL A 118 -18.33 11.15 17.63
CA VAL A 118 -19.53 10.58 17.00
C VAL A 118 -20.75 10.68 17.92
N LEU A 119 -21.94 10.70 17.32
CA LEU A 119 -23.19 10.55 18.06
C LEU A 119 -23.41 9.07 18.42
N PRO A 120 -23.49 8.70 19.71
CA PRO A 120 -23.56 7.30 20.15
C PRO A 120 -24.69 6.50 19.52
N ASP A 121 -25.91 7.01 19.67
CA ASP A 121 -27.15 6.33 19.30
C ASP A 121 -27.30 6.18 17.79
N ALA A 122 -26.74 7.13 17.04
CA ALA A 122 -26.78 7.11 15.58
C ALA A 122 -25.63 6.27 14.99
N MET A 123 -24.40 6.41 15.51
CA MET A 123 -23.22 5.81 14.90
C MET A 123 -23.17 4.30 15.06
N LYS A 124 -23.53 3.77 16.25
CA LYS A 124 -23.48 2.33 16.51
C LYS A 124 -24.33 1.50 15.53
N PRO A 125 -25.63 1.79 15.31
CA PRO A 125 -26.42 1.09 14.29
C PRO A 125 -26.00 1.47 12.86
N PHE A 126 -25.50 2.69 12.64
CA PHE A 126 -25.01 3.10 11.32
C PHE A 126 -23.81 2.26 10.86
N LYS A 127 -22.86 1.98 11.75
CA LYS A 127 -21.67 1.16 11.46
C LYS A 127 -21.86 -0.33 11.74
N GLY A 128 -22.88 -0.71 12.51
CA GLY A 128 -23.05 -2.09 12.97
C GLY A 128 -21.97 -2.54 13.94
N TRP A 129 -21.44 -1.62 14.76
CA TRP A 129 -20.33 -1.93 15.68
C TRP A 129 -20.75 -2.87 16.81
N GLU A 130 -19.93 -3.89 17.04
CA GLU A 130 -20.02 -4.80 18.18
C GLU A 130 -18.93 -4.46 19.20
N VAL A 131 -19.23 -4.61 20.50
CA VAL A 131 -18.26 -4.40 21.58
C VAL A 131 -17.66 -5.75 21.96
N ARG A 132 -16.32 -5.85 21.91
CA ARG A 132 -15.57 -7.06 22.29
C ARG A 132 -15.45 -7.19 23.81
N SER A 133 -15.21 -6.09 24.50
CA SER A 133 -15.04 -6.06 25.96
C SER A 133 -15.44 -4.70 26.54
N GLY A 134 -16.02 -4.71 27.74
CA GLY A 134 -16.54 -3.50 28.40
C GLY A 134 -17.89 -3.08 27.81
N GLU A 135 -18.15 -1.77 27.79
CA GLU A 135 -19.42 -1.21 27.33
C GLU A 135 -19.22 -0.11 26.29
N TYR A 136 -20.26 0.16 25.51
CA TYR A 136 -20.30 1.33 24.63
C TYR A 136 -20.68 2.58 25.43
N PHE A 137 -20.33 3.77 24.94
CA PHE A 137 -20.79 5.01 25.55
C PHE A 137 -22.32 5.16 25.38
N ALA A 138 -22.99 5.61 26.43
CA ALA A 138 -24.45 5.59 26.57
C ALA A 138 -25.09 6.88 26.03
N ASN A 139 -24.47 8.03 26.28
CA ASN A 139 -25.01 9.34 25.96
C ASN A 139 -23.95 10.23 25.30
N ASN A 140 -24.40 11.29 24.62
CA ASN A 140 -23.51 12.18 23.87
C ASN A 140 -22.58 13.04 24.77
N ASP A 141 -22.83 13.13 26.08
CA ASP A 141 -22.03 13.93 27.02
C ASP A 141 -21.14 13.08 27.92
N GLU A 142 -21.14 11.76 27.72
CA GLU A 142 -20.37 10.84 28.54
C GLU A 142 -18.86 10.99 28.27
N ARG A 143 -18.10 11.39 29.29
CA ARG A 143 -16.64 11.61 29.21
C ARG A 143 -15.86 10.29 29.32
N VAL A 144 -16.02 9.43 28.33
CA VAL A 144 -15.36 8.12 28.24
C VAL A 144 -14.79 7.90 26.85
N VAL A 145 -13.82 6.99 26.72
CA VAL A 145 -13.25 6.57 25.44
C VAL A 145 -13.69 5.15 25.12
N VAL A 146 -14.15 4.91 23.89
CA VAL A 146 -14.24 3.57 23.31
C VAL A 146 -13.14 3.40 22.27
N VAL A 147 -12.45 2.27 22.29
CA VAL A 147 -11.20 2.07 21.54
C VAL A 147 -11.40 1.03 20.45
N GLY A 148 -10.89 1.26 19.24
CA GLY A 148 -10.81 0.23 18.20
C GLY A 148 -9.91 -0.94 18.59
N ALA A 149 -10.11 -2.12 17.99
CA ALA A 149 -9.41 -3.35 18.41
C ALA A 149 -7.88 -3.23 18.33
N ALA A 150 -7.35 -2.76 17.21
CA ALA A 150 -5.91 -2.61 16.97
C ALA A 150 -5.28 -1.46 17.78
N ALA A 151 -6.01 -0.37 18.03
CA ALA A 151 -5.58 0.70 18.92
C ALA A 151 -5.46 0.19 20.37
N ALA A 152 -6.44 -0.59 20.84
CA ALA A 152 -6.40 -1.18 22.17
C ALA A 152 -5.17 -2.10 22.34
N GLU A 153 -4.87 -2.93 21.36
CA GLU A 153 -3.69 -3.81 21.38
C GLU A 153 -2.36 -3.04 21.30
N SER A 154 -2.26 -2.06 20.40
CA SER A 154 -1.05 -1.24 20.21
C SER A 154 -0.69 -0.40 21.44
N PHE A 155 -1.69 0.10 22.15
CA PHE A 155 -1.50 0.91 23.36
C PHE A 155 -1.61 0.11 24.67
N GLY A 156 -2.04 -1.16 24.59
CA GLY A 156 -2.26 -2.04 25.74
C GLY A 156 -3.41 -1.55 26.63
N LEU A 157 -4.48 -1.01 26.02
CA LEU A 157 -5.63 -0.44 26.70
C LEU A 157 -6.72 -1.48 26.93
N LYS A 158 -7.31 -1.49 28.11
CA LYS A 158 -8.43 -2.33 28.52
C LYS A 158 -9.53 -1.48 29.15
N PRO A 159 -10.78 -1.99 29.20
CA PRO A 159 -11.84 -1.33 29.96
C PRO A 159 -11.40 -1.08 31.41
N GLY A 160 -11.56 0.15 31.89
CA GLY A 160 -11.11 0.62 33.21
C GLY A 160 -9.77 1.36 33.21
N ASP A 161 -8.96 1.26 32.15
CA ASP A 161 -7.72 2.05 32.02
C ASP A 161 -8.04 3.53 31.76
N GLU A 162 -7.10 4.42 32.06
CA GLU A 162 -7.22 5.85 31.73
C GLU A 162 -6.33 6.25 30.54
N VAL A 163 -6.88 7.09 29.67
CA VAL A 163 -6.17 7.71 28.56
C VAL A 163 -6.25 9.23 28.68
N THR A 164 -5.11 9.90 28.52
CA THR A 164 -5.06 11.36 28.48
C THR A 164 -5.20 11.85 27.04
N ILE A 165 -6.27 12.59 26.74
CA ILE A 165 -6.52 13.23 25.44
C ILE A 165 -6.58 14.74 25.68
N ARG A 166 -5.70 15.51 25.00
CA ARG A 166 -5.63 16.98 25.10
C ARG A 166 -5.53 17.52 26.54
N GLY A 167 -4.92 16.75 27.45
CA GLY A 167 -4.75 17.11 28.86
C GLY A 167 -5.87 16.62 29.79
N THR A 168 -6.95 16.06 29.25
CA THR A 168 -8.06 15.49 30.02
C THR A 168 -7.90 13.98 30.13
N ARG A 169 -8.01 13.44 31.35
CA ARG A 169 -8.03 11.99 31.59
C ARG A 169 -9.43 11.44 31.38
N LEU A 170 -9.54 10.41 30.55
CA LEU A 170 -10.79 9.77 30.22
C LEU A 170 -10.64 8.26 30.43
N PRO A 171 -11.57 7.62 31.16
CA PRO A 171 -11.55 6.17 31.32
C PRO A 171 -11.96 5.50 30.01
N VAL A 172 -11.30 4.38 29.71
CA VAL A 172 -11.64 3.48 28.62
C VAL A 172 -12.85 2.66 29.07
N LYS A 173 -14.00 2.86 28.42
CA LYS A 173 -15.23 2.15 28.78
C LYS A 173 -15.35 0.81 28.07
N GLY A 174 -14.88 0.74 26.82
CA GLY A 174 -15.00 -0.46 26.02
C GLY A 174 -14.03 -0.51 24.84
N VAL A 175 -13.88 -1.70 24.30
CA VAL A 175 -13.10 -1.98 23.11
C VAL A 175 -14.01 -2.62 22.07
N LEU A 176 -14.02 -2.06 20.86
CA LEU A 176 -14.79 -2.59 19.74
C LEU A 176 -14.21 -3.92 19.26
N LYS A 177 -15.07 -4.74 18.66
CA LYS A 177 -14.66 -5.92 17.89
C LYS A 177 -13.99 -5.44 16.60
N GLU A 178 -13.03 -6.23 16.13
CA GLU A 178 -12.27 -5.92 14.92
C GLU A 178 -13.21 -5.79 13.72
N THR A 179 -13.13 -4.64 13.02
CA THR A 179 -13.91 -4.34 11.82
C THR A 179 -13.12 -4.61 10.54
N GLY A 180 -11.80 -4.72 10.64
CA GLY A 180 -10.87 -4.80 9.51
C GLY A 180 -10.72 -3.48 8.76
N SER A 181 -11.12 -2.35 9.35
CA SER A 181 -11.08 -1.01 8.76
C SER A 181 -10.30 -0.03 9.62
N LYS A 182 -10.22 1.23 9.20
CA LYS A 182 -9.60 2.29 9.99
C LYS A 182 -10.18 2.42 11.40
N ASP A 183 -11.45 2.05 11.60
CA ASP A 183 -12.12 2.10 12.90
C ASP A 183 -11.33 1.34 13.98
N ASP A 184 -10.61 0.27 13.62
CA ASP A 184 -9.78 -0.51 14.54
C ASP A 184 -8.58 0.27 15.13
N THR A 185 -8.10 1.29 14.43
CA THR A 185 -6.95 2.12 14.84
C THR A 185 -7.36 3.47 15.45
N THR A 186 -8.66 3.68 15.67
CA THR A 186 -9.24 4.96 16.06
C THR A 186 -9.76 4.92 17.51
N LEU A 187 -9.70 6.08 18.18
CA LEU A 187 -10.36 6.31 19.46
C LEU A 187 -11.69 7.00 19.22
N PHE A 188 -12.76 6.51 19.84
CA PHE A 188 -14.09 7.06 19.73
C PHE A 188 -14.47 7.77 21.02
N LEU A 189 -14.93 9.00 20.85
CA LEU A 189 -15.46 9.86 21.89
C LEU A 189 -16.85 10.30 21.48
N ALA A 190 -17.67 10.68 22.45
CA ALA A 190 -18.91 11.35 22.16
C ALA A 190 -18.63 12.71 21.46
N LEU A 191 -19.54 13.13 20.58
CA LEU A 191 -19.31 14.28 19.72
C LEU A 191 -19.11 15.57 20.53
N SER A 192 -19.95 15.81 21.55
CA SER A 192 -19.84 17.03 22.37
C SER A 192 -18.53 17.09 23.15
N VAL A 193 -18.10 15.96 23.71
CA VAL A 193 -16.81 15.82 24.42
C VAL A 193 -15.64 16.10 23.47
N THR A 194 -15.72 15.62 22.22
CA THR A 194 -14.67 15.85 21.22
C THR A 194 -14.61 17.32 20.82
N GLN A 195 -15.77 17.95 20.57
CA GLN A 195 -15.87 19.37 20.25
C GLN A 195 -15.29 20.25 21.36
N GLU A 196 -15.53 19.91 22.63
CA GLU A 196 -14.96 20.60 23.79
C GLU A 196 -13.42 20.45 23.83
N LEU A 197 -12.91 19.20 23.77
CA LEU A 197 -11.48 18.91 23.91
C LEU A 197 -10.61 19.50 22.78
N PHE A 198 -11.16 19.58 21.58
CA PHE A 198 -10.46 20.07 20.39
C PHE A 198 -10.81 21.51 20.02
N LYS A 199 -11.58 22.22 20.87
CA LYS A 199 -11.98 23.62 20.68
C LYS A 199 -12.72 23.84 19.33
N ALA A 200 -13.58 22.89 18.98
CA ALA A 200 -14.37 22.90 17.76
C ALA A 200 -15.88 22.88 18.10
N PRO A 201 -16.42 23.90 18.81
CA PRO A 201 -17.83 23.93 19.20
C PRO A 201 -18.73 23.94 17.96
N ASP A 202 -19.86 23.22 18.04
CA ASP A 202 -20.91 23.15 17.02
C ASP A 202 -20.41 22.81 15.62
N LYS A 203 -19.33 22.02 15.53
CA LYS A 203 -18.68 21.65 14.27
C LYS A 203 -18.54 20.14 14.11
N ALA A 204 -18.71 19.68 12.88
CA ALA A 204 -18.32 18.36 12.43
C ALA A 204 -17.35 18.48 11.24
N SER A 205 -16.57 17.44 10.97
CA SER A 205 -15.66 17.43 9.82
C SER A 205 -16.42 17.09 8.54
N PHE A 206 -17.32 16.10 8.61
CA PHE A 206 -18.21 15.70 7.52
C PHE A 206 -19.48 15.05 8.08
N VAL A 207 -20.46 14.82 7.20
CA VAL A 207 -21.68 14.07 7.52
C VAL A 207 -21.73 12.82 6.66
N ALA A 208 -21.80 11.66 7.30
CA ALA A 208 -22.04 10.38 6.65
C ALA A 208 -23.55 10.18 6.50
N VAL A 209 -24.01 9.93 5.28
CA VAL A 209 -25.44 9.82 4.98
C VAL A 209 -25.74 8.46 4.36
N LYS A 210 -26.71 7.75 4.94
CA LYS A 210 -27.36 6.58 4.34
C LYS A 210 -28.71 6.98 3.79
N VAL A 211 -29.03 6.52 2.59
CA VAL A 211 -30.34 6.75 1.96
C VAL A 211 -31.15 5.46 1.97
N ASP A 212 -32.45 5.57 2.15
CA ASP A 212 -33.34 4.39 2.19
C ASP A 212 -33.51 3.75 0.80
N ASP A 213 -33.48 4.58 -0.25
CA ASP A 213 -33.63 4.17 -1.64
C ASP A 213 -32.44 4.63 -2.49
N LEU A 214 -31.57 3.67 -2.84
CA LEU A 214 -30.38 3.90 -3.66
C LEU A 214 -30.72 4.35 -5.09
N SER A 215 -31.92 4.08 -5.60
CA SER A 215 -32.32 4.51 -6.94
C SER A 215 -32.53 6.02 -7.04
N ARG A 216 -32.80 6.67 -5.90
CA ARG A 216 -33.05 8.12 -5.79
C ARG A 216 -31.86 8.91 -5.25
N THR A 217 -30.66 8.31 -5.31
CA THR A 217 -29.44 8.94 -4.78
C THR A 217 -29.20 10.34 -5.37
N ASP A 218 -29.44 10.52 -6.67
CA ASP A 218 -29.26 11.82 -7.34
C ASP A 218 -30.25 12.89 -6.85
N ASP A 219 -31.50 12.49 -6.56
CA ASP A 219 -32.51 13.38 -5.97
C ASP A 219 -32.11 13.83 -4.56
N TYR A 220 -31.59 12.90 -3.75
CA TYR A 220 -31.07 13.24 -2.42
C TYR A 220 -29.86 14.18 -2.50
N ILE A 221 -28.96 13.98 -3.47
CA ILE A 221 -27.83 14.90 -3.70
C ILE A 221 -28.33 16.31 -4.01
N MET A 222 -29.33 16.45 -4.89
CA MET A 222 -29.91 17.76 -5.23
C MET A 222 -30.56 18.43 -4.01
N LYS A 223 -31.41 17.69 -3.28
CA LYS A 223 -32.07 18.20 -2.07
C LYS A 223 -31.08 18.67 -1.00
N ILE A 224 -30.01 17.91 -0.76
CA ILE A 224 -28.98 18.30 0.22
C ILE A 224 -28.28 19.58 -0.23
N LYS A 225 -27.90 19.69 -1.51
CA LYS A 225 -27.25 20.89 -2.07
C LYS A 225 -28.14 22.15 -2.06
N GLU A 226 -29.45 21.99 -2.20
CA GLU A 226 -30.40 23.09 -2.09
C GLU A 226 -30.60 23.54 -0.63
N THR A 227 -30.49 22.59 0.31
CA THR A 227 -30.72 22.83 1.74
C THR A 227 -29.51 23.47 2.42
N VAL A 228 -28.30 23.05 2.04
CA VAL A 228 -27.03 23.52 2.61
C VAL A 228 -26.04 23.84 1.50
N ASN A 229 -25.25 24.91 1.66
CA ASN A 229 -24.18 25.25 0.73
C ASN A 229 -22.94 24.36 0.98
N ALA A 230 -23.11 23.06 0.74
CA ALA A 230 -22.13 22.02 1.02
C ALA A 230 -21.83 21.18 -0.23
N GLY A 231 -20.63 20.59 -0.25
CA GLY A 231 -20.29 19.54 -1.19
C GLY A 231 -20.99 18.23 -0.84
N VAL A 232 -21.54 17.55 -1.83
CA VAL A 232 -22.13 16.22 -1.65
C VAL A 232 -21.54 15.28 -2.68
N VAL A 233 -21.06 14.13 -2.22
CA VAL A 233 -20.42 13.11 -3.04
C VAL A 233 -21.01 11.76 -2.73
N SER A 234 -21.24 10.95 -3.76
CA SER A 234 -21.57 9.54 -3.56
C SER A 234 -20.34 8.73 -3.22
N ASP A 235 -20.52 7.68 -2.43
CA ASP A 235 -19.52 6.65 -2.17
C ASP A 235 -18.80 6.17 -3.45
N LYS A 236 -19.55 5.93 -4.53
CA LYS A 236 -19.04 5.50 -5.84
C LYS A 236 -18.15 6.56 -6.49
N GLN A 237 -18.57 7.82 -6.45
CA GLN A 237 -17.78 8.92 -7.01
C GLN A 237 -16.51 9.15 -6.20
N MET A 238 -16.60 9.07 -4.87
CA MET A 238 -15.46 9.17 -3.96
C MET A 238 -14.46 8.05 -4.23
N LEU A 239 -14.94 6.80 -4.26
CA LEU A 239 -14.12 5.62 -4.54
C LEU A 239 -13.45 5.73 -5.91
N LYS A 240 -14.19 6.11 -6.96
CA LYS A 240 -13.64 6.28 -8.31
C LYS A 240 -12.54 7.35 -8.35
N SER A 241 -12.74 8.46 -7.64
CA SER A 241 -11.79 9.57 -7.60
C SER A 241 -10.49 9.17 -6.88
N VAL A 242 -10.60 8.53 -5.71
CA VAL A 242 -9.45 8.07 -4.93
C VAL A 242 -8.69 6.94 -5.67
N LEU A 243 -9.41 5.97 -6.26
CA LEU A 243 -8.78 4.93 -7.09
C LEU A 243 -8.12 5.50 -8.35
N GLY A 244 -8.65 6.60 -8.90
CA GLY A 244 -8.02 7.33 -10.00
C GLY A 244 -6.67 7.90 -9.60
N ILE A 245 -6.59 8.58 -8.45
CA ILE A 245 -5.35 9.15 -7.89
C ILE A 245 -4.32 8.05 -7.64
N ILE A 246 -4.72 6.96 -6.98
CA ILE A 246 -3.85 5.82 -6.71
C ILE A 246 -3.40 5.15 -8.01
N GLY A 247 -4.29 5.08 -9.01
CA GLY A 247 -3.97 4.61 -10.35
C GLY A 247 -2.83 5.41 -10.97
N THR A 248 -2.93 6.75 -10.95
CA THR A 248 -1.89 7.65 -11.47
C THR A 248 -0.57 7.49 -10.71
N VAL A 249 -0.59 7.50 -9.38
CA VAL A 249 0.61 7.30 -8.55
C VAL A 249 1.26 5.94 -8.85
N ASN A 250 0.45 4.89 -8.94
CA ASN A 250 0.94 3.54 -9.22
C ASN A 250 1.58 3.43 -10.62
N VAL A 251 1.01 4.06 -11.65
CA VAL A 251 1.62 4.11 -12.99
C VAL A 251 2.97 4.82 -12.95
N THR A 252 3.08 5.95 -12.23
CA THR A 252 4.36 6.65 -12.07
C THR A 252 5.41 5.79 -11.36
N LEU A 253 5.04 5.09 -10.28
CA LEU A 253 5.92 4.16 -9.57
C LEU A 253 6.35 2.99 -10.46
N GLN A 254 5.44 2.44 -11.27
CA GLN A 254 5.76 1.39 -12.24
C GLN A 254 6.71 1.86 -13.34
N LEU A 255 6.63 3.12 -13.77
CA LEU A 255 7.60 3.70 -14.72
C LEU A 255 9.00 3.81 -14.10
N ILE A 256 9.10 4.27 -12.85
CA ILE A 256 10.37 4.33 -12.10
C ILE A 256 10.96 2.92 -11.93
N ALA A 257 10.10 1.95 -11.62
CA ALA A 257 10.47 0.55 -11.54
C ALA A 257 11.00 0.00 -12.87
N ALA A 258 10.32 0.30 -13.97
CA ALA A 258 10.70 -0.14 -15.31
C ALA A 258 12.09 0.41 -15.70
N ILE A 259 12.37 1.68 -15.39
CA ILE A 259 13.71 2.28 -15.60
C ILE A 259 14.78 1.53 -14.79
N SER A 260 14.46 1.17 -13.55
CA SER A 260 15.38 0.42 -12.67
C SER A 260 15.66 -0.99 -13.20
N VAL A 261 14.65 -1.68 -13.71
CA VAL A 261 14.78 -2.99 -14.37
C VAL A 261 15.59 -2.88 -15.67
N LEU A 262 15.40 -1.82 -16.46
CA LEU A 262 16.21 -1.55 -17.65
C LEU A 262 17.69 -1.33 -17.30
N ALA A 263 17.98 -0.56 -16.25
CA ALA A 263 19.35 -0.37 -15.77
C ALA A 263 20.00 -1.70 -15.35
N ALA A 264 19.26 -2.57 -14.65
CA ALA A 264 19.71 -3.91 -14.31
C ALA A 264 19.97 -4.77 -15.56
N ALA A 265 19.09 -4.71 -16.57
CA ALA A 265 19.27 -5.40 -17.84
C ALA A 265 20.54 -4.96 -18.58
N PHE A 266 20.85 -3.66 -18.62
CA PHE A 266 22.12 -3.16 -19.14
C PHE A 266 23.33 -3.67 -18.34
N GLY A 267 23.19 -3.77 -17.02
CA GLY A 267 24.19 -4.40 -16.15
C GLY A 267 24.47 -5.85 -16.57
N ILE A 268 23.44 -6.63 -16.87
CA ILE A 268 23.58 -8.01 -17.39
C ILE A 268 24.26 -8.01 -18.75
N VAL A 269 23.81 -7.17 -19.69
CA VAL A 269 24.41 -7.07 -21.04
C VAL A 269 25.90 -6.77 -20.93
N ASN A 270 26.28 -5.75 -20.16
CA ASN A 270 27.68 -5.39 -19.98
C ASN A 270 28.47 -6.55 -19.34
N THR A 271 27.87 -7.18 -18.31
CA THR A 271 28.46 -8.33 -17.62
C THR A 271 28.78 -9.47 -18.57
N MET A 272 27.78 -9.87 -19.34
CA MET A 272 27.88 -10.97 -20.28
C MET A 272 28.80 -10.63 -21.45
N MET A 273 28.75 -9.40 -21.98
CA MET A 273 29.64 -8.98 -23.07
C MET A 273 31.11 -9.13 -22.69
N THR A 274 31.55 -8.56 -21.57
CA THR A 274 32.96 -8.73 -21.19
C THR A 274 33.28 -10.18 -20.81
N ALA A 275 32.33 -10.94 -20.23
CA ALA A 275 32.55 -12.37 -19.98
C ALA A 275 32.79 -13.15 -21.28
N THR A 276 32.08 -12.81 -22.36
CA THR A 276 32.30 -13.43 -23.69
C THR A 276 33.65 -13.03 -24.29
N TYR A 277 34.10 -11.80 -24.08
CA TYR A 277 35.43 -11.35 -24.53
C TYR A 277 36.57 -12.04 -23.77
N GLU A 278 36.48 -12.11 -22.44
CA GLU A 278 37.48 -12.79 -21.61
C GLU A 278 37.59 -14.29 -21.90
N ARG A 279 36.49 -14.91 -22.35
CA ARG A 279 36.40 -16.35 -22.59
C ARG A 279 36.43 -16.71 -24.07
N ARG A 280 36.79 -15.76 -24.94
CA ARG A 280 36.79 -15.93 -26.40
C ARG A 280 37.59 -17.17 -26.85
N ARG A 281 38.78 -17.38 -26.29
CA ARG A 281 39.63 -18.56 -26.57
C ARG A 281 38.99 -19.88 -26.14
N GLU A 282 38.37 -19.92 -24.95
CA GLU A 282 37.65 -21.11 -24.46
C GLU A 282 36.49 -21.47 -25.42
N ILE A 283 35.75 -20.48 -25.92
CA ILE A 283 34.66 -20.66 -26.89
C ILE A 283 35.19 -21.21 -28.22
N GLY A 284 36.31 -20.66 -28.71
CA GLY A 284 36.95 -21.13 -29.95
C GLY A 284 37.42 -22.58 -29.87
N ILE A 285 38.00 -22.99 -28.74
CA ILE A 285 38.43 -24.38 -28.49
C ILE A 285 37.21 -25.31 -28.47
N LEU A 286 36.12 -24.92 -27.80
CA LEU A 286 34.88 -25.71 -27.78
C LEU A 286 34.32 -25.93 -29.19
N GLN A 287 34.30 -24.89 -30.03
CA GLN A 287 33.86 -25.01 -31.42
C GLN A 287 34.79 -25.87 -32.26
N ALA A 288 36.10 -25.78 -32.06
CA ALA A 288 37.10 -26.58 -32.78
C ALA A 288 36.98 -28.08 -32.46
N ILE A 289 36.57 -28.43 -31.24
CA ILE A 289 36.32 -29.81 -30.81
C ILE A 289 34.90 -30.30 -31.22
N GLY A 290 34.10 -29.43 -31.84
CA GLY A 290 32.82 -29.79 -32.46
C GLY A 290 31.55 -29.26 -31.77
N ALA A 291 31.67 -28.35 -30.79
CA ALA A 291 30.50 -27.75 -30.15
C ALA A 291 29.68 -26.91 -31.16
N ARG A 292 28.36 -27.15 -31.21
CA ARG A 292 27.46 -26.45 -32.12
C ARG A 292 27.20 -25.02 -31.61
N ARG A 293 26.94 -24.08 -32.52
CA ARG A 293 26.56 -22.70 -32.17
C ARG A 293 25.38 -22.64 -31.19
N ARG A 294 24.40 -23.55 -31.33
CA ARG A 294 23.25 -23.66 -30.42
C ARG A 294 23.64 -24.06 -29.00
N GLU A 295 24.69 -24.86 -28.83
CA GLU A 295 25.17 -25.29 -27.50
C GLU A 295 25.86 -24.12 -26.79
N ILE A 296 26.68 -23.35 -27.51
CA ILE A 296 27.32 -22.13 -26.98
C ILE A 296 26.27 -21.10 -26.60
N PHE A 297 25.29 -20.87 -27.49
CA PHE A 297 24.16 -19.99 -27.20
C PHE A 297 23.41 -20.43 -25.93
N ALA A 298 23.10 -21.72 -25.80
CA ALA A 298 22.39 -22.26 -24.64
C ALA A 298 23.20 -22.11 -23.34
N ILE A 299 24.53 -22.25 -23.37
CA ILE A 299 25.40 -22.04 -22.19
C ILE A 299 25.28 -20.60 -21.69
N PHE A 300 25.45 -19.62 -22.57
CA PHE A 300 25.38 -18.21 -22.18
C PHE A 300 23.95 -17.78 -21.80
N LEU A 301 22.94 -18.31 -22.49
CA LEU A 301 21.55 -18.02 -22.14
C LEU A 301 21.17 -18.58 -20.77
N MET A 302 21.63 -19.80 -20.43
CA MET A 302 21.45 -20.36 -19.09
C MET A 302 22.24 -19.59 -18.02
N GLU A 303 23.42 -19.06 -18.35
CA GLU A 303 24.18 -18.19 -17.45
C GLU A 303 23.39 -16.91 -17.13
N SER A 304 22.81 -16.24 -18.13
CA SER A 304 21.90 -15.11 -17.92
C SER A 304 20.65 -15.50 -17.12
N GLY A 305 20.02 -16.64 -17.44
CA GLY A 305 18.89 -17.16 -16.68
C GLY A 305 19.22 -17.38 -15.20
N PHE A 306 20.45 -17.83 -14.90
CA PHE A 306 20.91 -18.02 -13.52
C PHE A 306 21.08 -16.69 -12.76
N TYR A 307 21.56 -15.63 -13.44
CA TYR A 307 21.56 -14.28 -12.87
C TYR A 307 20.14 -13.80 -12.55
N GLY A 308 19.19 -14.03 -13.45
CA GLY A 308 17.78 -13.71 -13.22
C GLY A 308 17.17 -14.54 -12.08
N LEU A 309 17.47 -15.83 -11.99
CA LEU A 309 16.95 -16.68 -10.92
C LEU A 309 17.48 -16.26 -9.56
N LEU A 310 18.80 -16.08 -9.42
CA LEU A 310 19.40 -15.64 -8.16
C LEU A 310 18.99 -14.21 -7.81
N GLY A 311 19.03 -13.28 -8.76
CA GLY A 311 18.63 -11.89 -8.54
C GLY A 311 17.15 -11.76 -8.19
N GLY A 312 16.29 -12.60 -8.77
CA GLY A 312 14.87 -12.66 -8.45
C GLY A 312 14.62 -13.19 -7.04
N ILE A 313 15.27 -14.29 -6.66
CA ILE A 313 15.16 -14.86 -5.31
C ILE A 313 15.69 -13.85 -4.27
N CYS A 314 16.88 -13.29 -4.50
CA CYS A 314 17.46 -12.27 -3.63
C CYS A 314 16.60 -11.00 -3.60
N GLY A 315 16.00 -10.61 -4.71
CA GLY A 315 15.11 -9.44 -4.81
C GLY A 315 13.84 -9.61 -4.00
N VAL A 316 13.17 -10.77 -4.13
CA VAL A 316 11.98 -11.11 -3.35
C VAL A 316 12.34 -11.23 -1.86
N ALA A 317 13.42 -11.92 -1.52
CA ALA A 317 13.88 -12.06 -0.13
C ALA A 317 14.26 -10.71 0.49
N GLY A 318 14.97 -9.86 -0.26
CA GLY A 318 15.34 -8.51 0.15
C GLY A 318 14.13 -7.60 0.31
N GLY A 319 13.14 -7.70 -0.59
CA GLY A 319 11.87 -6.98 -0.49
C GLY A 319 11.06 -7.37 0.74
N LEU A 320 10.98 -8.68 1.04
CA LEU A 320 10.36 -9.20 2.26
C LEU A 320 11.10 -8.73 3.52
N ALA A 321 12.43 -8.83 3.53
CA ALA A 321 13.23 -8.36 4.65
C ALA A 321 13.07 -6.85 4.88
N ALA A 322 13.05 -6.06 3.80
CA ALA A 322 12.78 -4.62 3.88
C ALA A 322 11.38 -4.33 4.42
N SER A 323 10.36 -5.08 4.00
CA SER A 323 9.00 -4.95 4.52
C SER A 323 8.93 -5.20 6.04
N VAL A 324 9.59 -6.25 6.54
CA VAL A 324 9.62 -6.59 7.96
C VAL A 324 10.45 -5.59 8.78
N LEU A 325 11.59 -5.11 8.26
CA LEU A 325 12.48 -4.19 8.98
C LEU A 325 11.98 -2.75 8.97
N VAL A 326 11.42 -2.28 7.85
CA VAL A 326 10.98 -0.90 7.66
C VAL A 326 9.53 -0.71 8.13
N GLY A 327 8.70 -1.76 8.10
CA GLY A 327 7.31 -1.73 8.56
C GLY A 327 7.09 -1.10 9.96
N PRO A 328 7.88 -1.46 10.99
CA PRO A 328 7.77 -0.87 12.32
C PRO A 328 8.14 0.62 12.39
N MET A 329 9.11 1.08 11.58
CA MET A 329 9.54 2.49 11.53
C MET A 329 8.52 3.37 10.81
N VAL A 330 7.87 2.81 9.77
CA VAL A 330 6.85 3.48 8.95
C VAL A 330 5.53 3.67 9.71
N ASN A 331 5.26 2.83 10.72
CA ASN A 331 4.08 2.82 11.57
C ASN A 331 3.89 4.08 12.45
N GLN A 332 4.86 4.99 12.46
CA GLN A 332 4.80 6.23 13.26
C GLN A 332 4.12 7.39 12.52
N ASN A 333 3.92 7.30 11.20
CA ASN A 333 3.31 8.37 10.40
C ASN A 333 1.90 7.97 9.93
N ALA A 334 0.89 8.80 10.22
CA ALA A 334 -0.52 8.50 9.93
C ALA A 334 -0.84 8.25 8.44
N PHE A 335 -0.18 8.98 7.52
CA PHE A 335 -0.31 8.75 6.07
C PHE A 335 0.20 7.36 5.65
N LEU A 336 1.22 6.84 6.35
CA LEU A 336 1.78 5.53 6.08
C LEU A 336 1.07 4.42 6.88
N ALA A 337 0.35 4.76 7.95
CA ALA A 337 -0.54 3.83 8.65
C ALA A 337 -1.74 3.41 7.78
N PHE A 338 -2.15 4.23 6.80
CA PHE A 338 -3.09 3.80 5.75
C PHE A 338 -2.53 2.70 4.84
N VAL A 339 -1.20 2.61 4.72
CA VAL A 339 -0.51 1.52 3.99
C VAL A 339 -0.47 0.22 4.81
N LYS A 340 -0.83 0.27 6.10
CA LYS A 340 -0.81 -0.86 7.05
C LYS A 340 -1.88 -1.91 6.76
N GLY A 341 -2.84 -1.61 5.87
CA GLY A 341 -3.68 -2.61 5.21
C GLY A 341 -2.91 -3.65 4.39
N ASN A 342 -1.65 -3.37 4.07
CA ASN A 342 -0.68 -4.41 3.73
C ASN A 342 -0.26 -5.13 5.02
N ASP A 343 -1.11 -6.05 5.45
CA ASP A 343 -0.64 -7.21 6.17
C ASP A 343 0.63 -7.72 5.43
N PRO A 344 1.76 -7.99 6.10
CA PRO A 344 2.90 -8.65 5.44
C PRO A 344 2.49 -9.90 4.65
N ALA A 345 1.32 -10.48 4.94
CA ALA A 345 0.62 -11.47 4.11
C ALA A 345 0.33 -11.04 2.66
N ALA A 346 0.07 -9.76 2.36
CA ALA A 346 -0.13 -9.25 0.99
C ALA A 346 1.16 -9.29 0.15
N VAL A 347 2.32 -9.19 0.79
CA VAL A 347 3.64 -9.39 0.15
C VAL A 347 3.95 -10.90 -0.02
N LEU A 348 3.25 -11.76 0.72
CA LEU A 348 3.41 -13.21 0.71
C LEU A 348 2.47 -13.94 -0.25
N ASP A 349 1.76 -13.26 -1.15
CA ASP A 349 1.00 -13.95 -2.21
C ASP A 349 1.97 -14.80 -3.05
N PRO A 350 1.87 -16.15 -3.00
CA PRO A 350 2.79 -17.02 -3.73
C PRO A 350 2.78 -16.74 -5.24
N LYS A 351 1.66 -16.24 -5.78
CA LYS A 351 1.55 -15.86 -7.19
C LYS A 351 2.43 -14.66 -7.51
N LEU A 352 2.49 -13.66 -6.63
CA LEU A 352 3.36 -12.51 -6.80
C LEU A 352 4.83 -12.92 -6.67
N MET A 353 5.18 -13.79 -5.71
CA MET A 353 6.55 -14.26 -5.54
C MET A 353 7.04 -15.04 -6.78
N VAL A 354 6.26 -16.02 -7.22
CA VAL A 354 6.59 -16.83 -8.41
C VAL A 354 6.59 -15.98 -9.67
N GLY A 355 5.59 -15.09 -9.84
CA GLY A 355 5.52 -14.15 -10.95
C GLY A 355 6.73 -13.20 -10.99
N SER A 356 7.21 -12.75 -9.83
CA SER A 356 8.39 -11.88 -9.73
C SER A 356 9.68 -12.57 -10.12
N VAL A 357 9.89 -13.81 -9.66
CA VAL A 357 11.06 -14.61 -10.05
C VAL A 357 10.99 -14.97 -11.53
N ALA A 358 9.82 -15.34 -12.04
CA ALA A 358 9.62 -15.62 -13.47
C ALA A 358 9.91 -14.39 -14.33
N PHE A 359 9.43 -13.21 -13.90
CA PHE A 359 9.71 -11.93 -14.54
C PHE A 359 11.22 -11.61 -14.52
N SER A 360 11.89 -11.82 -13.39
CA SER A 360 13.34 -11.68 -13.27
C SER A 360 14.11 -12.52 -14.28
N VAL A 361 13.76 -13.81 -14.37
CA VAL A 361 14.37 -14.74 -15.32
C VAL A 361 14.09 -14.29 -16.75
N ALA A 362 12.87 -13.87 -17.08
CA ALA A 362 12.52 -13.37 -18.40
C ALA A 362 13.36 -12.14 -18.80
N VAL A 363 13.47 -11.14 -17.91
CA VAL A 363 14.30 -9.95 -18.14
C VAL A 363 15.76 -10.33 -18.36
N ALA A 364 16.30 -11.23 -17.52
CA ALA A 364 17.69 -11.65 -17.63
C ALA A 364 17.97 -12.43 -18.91
N LEU A 365 17.05 -13.31 -19.34
CA LEU A 365 17.14 -14.02 -20.61
C LEU A 365 17.13 -13.04 -21.78
N VAL A 366 16.21 -12.06 -21.80
CA VAL A 366 16.14 -11.03 -22.84
C VAL A 366 17.43 -10.20 -22.90
N ALA A 367 17.95 -9.77 -21.75
CA ALA A 367 19.23 -9.08 -21.67
C ALA A 367 20.41 -9.96 -22.16
N GLY A 368 20.33 -11.26 -21.92
CA GLY A 368 21.33 -12.25 -22.34
C GLY A 368 21.30 -12.63 -23.82
N LEU A 369 20.21 -12.36 -24.54
CA LEU A 369 20.05 -12.77 -25.95
C LEU A 369 21.16 -12.23 -26.84
N TYR A 370 21.43 -10.93 -26.78
CA TYR A 370 22.42 -10.29 -27.63
C TYR A 370 23.85 -10.79 -27.35
N PRO A 371 24.34 -10.82 -26.09
CA PRO A 371 25.65 -11.38 -25.77
C PRO A 371 25.78 -12.87 -26.16
N ALA A 372 24.76 -13.68 -25.87
CA ALA A 372 24.77 -15.11 -26.19
C ALA A 372 24.82 -15.37 -27.71
N TRP A 373 24.05 -14.60 -28.48
CA TRP A 373 24.07 -14.67 -29.94
C TRP A 373 25.41 -14.24 -30.52
N ARG A 374 26.00 -13.16 -29.99
CA ARG A 374 27.32 -12.68 -30.40
C ARG A 374 28.41 -13.71 -30.10
N ALA A 375 28.38 -14.33 -28.93
CA ALA A 375 29.32 -15.38 -28.54
C ALA A 375 29.22 -16.63 -29.42
N ALA A 376 28.00 -17.06 -29.75
CA ALA A 376 27.76 -18.23 -30.58
C ALA A 376 28.20 -18.05 -32.05
N ARG A 377 28.37 -16.81 -32.51
CA ARG A 377 28.80 -16.47 -33.88
C ARG A 377 30.30 -16.28 -34.05
N LEU A 378 31.07 -16.25 -32.97
CA LEU A 378 32.53 -16.26 -33.05
C LEU A 378 33.00 -17.46 -33.87
N THR A 379 34.02 -17.27 -34.70
CA THR A 379 34.67 -18.37 -35.42
C THR A 379 35.92 -18.85 -34.65
N PRO A 380 36.33 -20.13 -34.79
CA PRO A 380 37.55 -20.62 -34.13
C PRO A 380 38.79 -19.81 -34.52
N VAL A 381 38.86 -19.40 -35.80
CA VAL A 381 39.96 -18.55 -36.32
C VAL A 381 39.96 -17.21 -35.61
N GLU A 382 38.84 -16.48 -35.60
CA GLU A 382 38.72 -15.19 -34.88
C GLU A 382 38.95 -15.30 -33.37
N ALA A 383 38.70 -16.46 -32.78
CA ALA A 383 38.86 -16.68 -31.35
C ALA A 383 40.30 -16.99 -30.93
N ILE A 384 41.11 -17.51 -31.86
CA ILE A 384 42.50 -17.94 -31.62
C ILE A 384 43.51 -16.94 -32.21
N SER A 385 43.14 -16.22 -33.28
CA SER A 385 44.01 -15.28 -33.99
C SER A 385 44.12 -13.88 -33.35
N HIS A 386 43.46 -13.66 -32.21
CA HIS A 386 43.56 -12.41 -31.46
C HIS A 386 44.66 -12.52 -30.39
N GLU A 387 45.89 -12.60 -30.89
CA GLU A 387 47.14 -12.17 -30.24
C GLU A 387 48.05 -11.60 -31.31
#